data_AF-A0A820LYT3-F1
#
_entry.id   AF-A0A820LYT3-F1
#
_cell.length_a   1.000
_cell.length_b   1.000
_cell.length_c   1.000
_cell.angle_alpha   90.00
_cell.angle_beta   90.00
_cell.angle_gamma   90.00
#
_symmetry.space_group_name_H-M   'P 1'
#
loop_
_entity.id
_entity.type
_entity.pdbx_description
1 polymer ?
#
loop_
_entity_poly.entity_id
_entity_poly.type
_entity_poly.pdbx_seq_one_letter_code
_entity_poly.pdbx_strand_id
1 'polypeptide(L)'
;MKFACNKLMIIFYAVFQLVFIRSSQQHIYTCDSDTACGCSLNSVYISRIAGGETAWATTWGWAVSISIRGISLCGGSILSSSWILTAAHCVSGVSTSQVTVYAGSNTKFAGQSRVATSITVHPS
;
A
#
# COMPACT_ATOMS: atom_id res chain seq x y z
N MET A 1 16.38 -46.75 -37.90
CA MET A 1 16.47 -45.30 -38.19
C MET A 1 16.14 -44.55 -36.90
N LYS A 2 17.13 -43.84 -36.35
CA LYS A 2 17.15 -43.30 -34.98
C LYS A 2 16.47 -41.93 -34.93
N PHE A 3 15.50 -41.80 -34.01
CA PHE A 3 14.95 -40.61 -33.37
C PHE A 3 15.49 -39.24 -33.83
N ALA A 4 14.87 -38.67 -34.86
CA ALA A 4 15.03 -37.27 -35.27
C ALA A 4 13.82 -36.41 -34.85
N CYS A 5 13.35 -36.55 -33.60
CA CYS A 5 12.22 -35.76 -33.05
C CYS A 5 12.55 -35.10 -31.71
N ASN A 6 13.84 -34.80 -31.44
CA ASN A 6 14.23 -34.25 -30.13
C ASN A 6 14.95 -32.89 -30.23
N LYS A 7 15.56 -32.53 -31.37
CA LYS A 7 16.23 -31.22 -31.49
C LYS A 7 15.25 -30.06 -31.75
N LEU A 8 14.21 -30.28 -32.54
CA LEU A 8 13.26 -29.21 -32.88
C LEU A 8 12.33 -28.86 -31.70
N MET A 9 11.88 -29.85 -30.92
CA MET A 9 11.07 -29.63 -29.71
C MET A 9 11.86 -28.91 -28.60
N ILE A 10 13.15 -29.24 -28.42
CA ILE A 10 14.00 -28.55 -27.46
C ILE A 10 14.22 -27.08 -27.88
N ILE A 11 14.40 -26.81 -29.17
CA ILE A 11 14.55 -25.43 -29.65
C ILE A 11 13.25 -24.65 -29.46
N PHE A 12 12.08 -25.23 -29.78
CA PHE A 12 10.79 -24.57 -29.53
C PHE A 12 10.53 -24.35 -28.04
N TYR A 13 10.85 -25.31 -27.18
CA TYR A 13 10.70 -25.19 -25.73
C TYR A 13 11.68 -24.16 -25.14
N ALA A 14 12.94 -24.15 -25.59
CA ALA A 14 13.94 -23.17 -25.16
C ALA A 14 13.61 -21.76 -25.65
N VAL A 15 13.13 -21.60 -26.87
CA VAL A 15 12.67 -20.30 -27.41
C VAL A 15 11.39 -19.86 -26.70
N PHE A 16 10.46 -20.77 -26.40
CA PHE A 16 9.28 -20.46 -25.60
C PHE A 16 9.66 -20.06 -24.17
N GLN A 17 10.60 -20.74 -23.51
CA GLN A 17 11.11 -20.34 -22.20
C GLN A 17 11.91 -19.01 -22.27
N LEU A 18 12.66 -18.72 -23.34
CA LEU A 18 13.36 -17.43 -23.48
C LEU A 18 12.42 -16.26 -23.84
N VAL A 19 11.32 -16.52 -24.55
CA VAL A 19 10.32 -15.52 -24.96
C VAL A 19 9.24 -15.32 -23.88
N PHE A 20 8.85 -16.38 -23.16
CA PHE A 20 7.80 -16.36 -22.14
C PHE A 20 8.32 -16.42 -20.69
N ILE A 21 9.60 -16.77 -20.42
CA ILE A 21 10.29 -16.34 -19.19
C ILE A 21 10.93 -14.96 -19.42
N ARG A 22 10.17 -14.01 -19.97
CA ARG A 22 10.24 -12.69 -19.34
C ARG A 22 9.60 -12.87 -17.98
N SER A 23 10.43 -13.27 -17.03
CA SER A 23 10.22 -13.13 -15.59
C SER A 23 9.30 -11.94 -15.41
N SER A 24 8.14 -12.19 -14.78
CA SER A 24 7.39 -11.13 -14.15
C SER A 24 8.41 -10.31 -13.37
N GLN A 25 8.87 -9.20 -13.94
CA GLN A 25 9.54 -8.18 -13.17
C GLN A 25 8.47 -7.80 -12.16
N GLN A 26 8.58 -8.37 -10.96
CA GLN A 26 8.00 -7.75 -9.80
C GLN A 26 8.64 -6.37 -9.85
N HIS A 27 7.87 -5.38 -10.32
CA HIS A 27 8.26 -4.00 -10.30
C HIS A 27 8.54 -3.74 -8.82
N ILE A 28 9.82 -3.82 -8.44
CA ILE A 28 10.31 -3.26 -7.21
C ILE A 28 9.89 -1.81 -7.37
N TYR A 29 8.89 -1.36 -6.59
CA TYR A 29 8.44 0.03 -6.59
C TYR A 29 9.62 0.87 -6.10
N THR A 30 10.57 1.17 -7.00
CA THR A 30 11.67 2.09 -6.74
C THR A 30 11.02 3.44 -6.53
N CYS A 31 11.12 3.95 -5.31
CA CYS A 31 10.69 5.30 -5.00
C CYS A 31 11.45 6.25 -5.94
N ASP A 32 10.69 6.98 -6.75
CA ASP A 32 11.20 8.10 -7.51
C ASP A 32 11.15 9.35 -6.62
N SER A 33 12.32 9.77 -6.11
CA SER A 33 12.42 10.95 -5.24
C SER A 33 11.93 12.25 -5.88
N ASP A 34 11.79 12.27 -7.21
CA ASP A 34 11.27 13.42 -7.96
C ASP A 34 9.72 13.43 -8.00
N THR A 35 9.06 12.37 -7.55
CA THR A 35 7.60 12.33 -7.39
C THR A 35 7.16 12.93 -6.05
N ALA A 36 6.08 13.72 -6.08
CA ALA A 36 5.57 14.41 -4.90
C ALA A 36 4.91 13.47 -3.86
N CYS A 37 4.57 12.22 -4.22
CA CYS A 37 3.88 11.27 -3.34
C CYS A 37 4.23 9.81 -3.66
N GLY A 38 3.90 8.88 -2.75
CA GLY A 38 4.07 7.44 -2.97
C GLY A 38 5.47 6.88 -2.65
N CYS A 39 6.35 7.73 -2.12
CA CYS A 39 7.75 7.42 -1.87
C CYS A 39 8.06 7.13 -0.39
N SER A 40 8.52 5.91 -0.09
CA SER A 40 9.05 5.57 1.24
C SER A 40 10.50 6.04 1.35
N LEU A 41 10.84 6.71 2.46
CA LEU A 41 12.21 7.16 2.75
C LEU A 41 13.17 6.00 3.03
N ASN A 42 12.65 4.80 3.30
CA ASN A 42 13.45 3.61 3.53
C ASN A 42 12.95 2.47 2.63
N SER A 43 13.85 1.87 1.84
CA SER A 43 13.55 0.66 1.06
C SER A 43 13.45 -0.54 2.01
N VAL A 44 12.33 -0.66 2.73
CA VAL A 44 12.11 -1.77 3.66
C VAL A 44 11.55 -2.96 2.89
N TYR A 45 12.30 -4.06 2.86
CA TYR A 45 11.94 -5.32 2.19
C TYR A 45 10.97 -6.20 3.02
N ILE A 46 10.19 -5.60 3.93
CA ILE A 46 9.25 -6.34 4.78
C ILE A 46 7.84 -6.15 4.26
N SER A 47 7.28 -7.22 3.71
CA SER A 47 5.99 -7.23 3.02
C SER A 47 4.81 -7.55 3.94
N ARG A 48 5.01 -7.68 5.26
CA ARG A 48 3.96 -8.13 6.19
C ARG A 48 3.95 -7.34 7.50
N ILE A 49 2.75 -7.14 8.04
CA ILE A 49 2.53 -6.57 9.37
C ILE A 49 2.67 -7.67 10.44
N ALA A 50 1.92 -8.78 10.29
CA ALA A 50 2.02 -9.91 11.21
C ALA A 50 3.34 -10.65 11.03
N GLY A 51 4.14 -10.77 12.10
CA GLY A 51 5.49 -11.30 12.04
C GLY A 51 6.47 -10.41 11.25
N GLY A 52 6.13 -9.12 11.10
CA GLY A 52 7.03 -8.08 10.62
C GLY A 52 7.73 -7.36 11.76
N GLU A 53 8.17 -6.13 11.52
CA GLU A 53 8.83 -5.27 12.51
C GLU A 53 8.13 -3.92 12.66
N THR A 54 8.43 -3.22 13.74
CA THR A 54 7.92 -1.87 13.98
C THR A 54 8.49 -0.91 12.93
N ALA A 55 7.61 -0.29 12.14
CA ALA A 55 8.00 0.74 11.18
C ALA A 55 8.49 2.02 11.89
N TRP A 56 9.44 2.72 11.27
CA TRP A 56 9.73 4.10 11.63
C TRP A 56 8.62 5.03 11.15
N ALA A 57 8.41 6.14 11.86
CA ALA A 57 7.36 7.11 11.54
C ALA A 57 7.50 7.71 10.12
N THR A 58 8.70 7.67 9.54
CA THR A 58 9.03 8.22 8.23
C THR A 58 8.99 7.19 7.09
N THR A 59 8.91 5.89 7.39
CA THR A 59 8.91 4.85 6.35
C THR A 59 7.65 4.93 5.50
N TRP A 60 6.48 4.96 6.14
CA TRP A 60 5.18 5.01 5.46
C TRP A 60 4.52 6.35 5.71
N GLY A 61 5.09 7.42 5.16
CA GLY A 61 4.68 8.80 5.47
C GLY A 61 3.21 9.13 5.19
N TRP A 62 2.55 8.36 4.33
CA TRP A 62 1.11 8.47 4.06
C TRP A 62 0.22 7.70 5.04
N ALA A 63 0.75 6.80 5.86
CA ALA A 63 -0.05 5.99 6.76
C ALA A 63 -0.65 6.85 7.89
N VAL A 64 -1.94 6.67 8.17
CA VAL A 64 -2.63 7.35 9.26
C VAL A 64 -3.42 6.38 10.13
N SER A 65 -3.60 6.75 11.39
CA SER A 65 -4.56 6.09 12.29
C SER A 65 -5.82 6.95 12.42
N ILE A 66 -6.98 6.31 12.33
CA ILE A 66 -8.28 6.97 12.37
C ILE A 66 -9.02 6.45 13.61
N SER A 67 -9.33 7.37 14.52
CA SER A 67 -10.20 7.10 15.67
C SER A 67 -11.64 7.41 15.31
N ILE A 68 -12.51 6.42 15.47
CA ILE A 68 -13.94 6.51 15.24
C ILE A 68 -14.65 6.43 16.60
N ARG A 69 -15.41 7.47 16.94
CA ARG A 69 -16.14 7.61 18.22
C ARG A 69 -15.25 7.45 19.46
N GLY A 70 -13.93 7.68 19.33
CA GLY A 70 -12.95 7.53 20.40
C GLY A 70 -12.58 6.09 20.78
N ILE A 71 -13.22 5.06 20.16
CA ILE A 71 -13.07 3.66 20.58
C ILE A 71 -12.59 2.73 19.46
N SER A 72 -13.00 2.97 18.22
CA SER A 72 -12.69 2.09 17.10
C SER A 72 -11.49 2.64 16.33
N LEU A 73 -10.59 1.74 15.94
CA LEU A 73 -9.39 2.06 15.18
C LEU A 73 -9.55 1.59 13.74
N CYS A 74 -9.35 2.52 12.80
CA CYS A 74 -9.20 2.24 11.38
C CYS A 74 -7.86 2.78 10.86
N GLY A 75 -7.43 2.28 9.71
CA GLY A 75 -6.31 2.82 8.95
C GLY A 75 -6.76 3.74 7.82
N GLY A 76 -5.83 4.49 7.25
CA GLY A 76 -6.04 5.26 6.04
C GLY A 76 -4.73 5.65 5.38
N SER A 77 -4.84 6.39 4.27
CA SER A 77 -3.69 6.95 3.54
C SER A 77 -3.92 8.43 3.24
N ILE A 78 -2.87 9.25 3.38
CA ILE A 78 -2.86 10.64 2.94
C ILE A 78 -2.84 10.65 1.40
N LEU A 79 -3.86 11.25 0.79
CA LEU A 79 -3.90 11.50 -0.66
C LEU A 79 -3.39 12.90 -1.00
N SER A 80 -3.67 13.87 -0.13
CA SER A 80 -3.19 15.26 -0.26
C SER A 80 -3.23 15.95 1.09
N SER A 81 -2.89 17.24 1.14
CA SER A 81 -2.84 18.04 2.37
C SER A 81 -4.15 18.07 3.17
N SER A 82 -5.29 17.80 2.54
CA SER A 82 -6.62 17.82 3.18
C SER A 82 -7.47 16.58 2.92
N TRP A 83 -6.93 15.55 2.26
CA TRP A 83 -7.69 14.35 1.89
C TRP A 83 -7.05 13.08 2.44
N ILE A 84 -7.87 12.28 3.11
CA ILE A 84 -7.54 10.96 3.65
C ILE A 84 -8.42 9.93 2.96
N LEU A 85 -7.80 8.89 2.40
CA LEU A 85 -8.49 7.72 1.89
C LEU A 85 -8.61 6.66 3.00
N THR A 86 -9.79 6.08 3.17
CA THR A 86 -10.05 4.98 4.10
C THR A 86 -11.14 4.06 3.55
N ALA A 87 -11.43 2.96 4.24
CA ALA A 87 -12.49 2.06 3.87
C ALA A 87 -13.88 2.63 4.21
N ALA A 88 -14.86 2.43 3.32
CA ALA A 88 -16.23 2.88 3.54
C ALA A 88 -16.83 2.36 4.87
N HIS A 89 -16.55 1.10 5.23
CA HIS A 89 -17.07 0.50 6.46
C HIS A 89 -16.54 1.17 7.75
N CYS A 90 -15.44 1.93 7.68
CA CYS A 90 -14.93 2.68 8.83
C CYS A 90 -15.75 3.93 9.14
N VAL A 91 -16.37 4.54 8.11
CA VAL A 91 -16.98 5.88 8.20
C VAL A 91 -18.46 5.91 7.81
N SER A 92 -19.01 4.81 7.30
CA SER A 92 -20.43 4.70 6.98
C SER A 92 -21.30 4.86 8.22
N GLY A 93 -22.26 5.79 8.20
CA GLY A 93 -23.14 6.09 9.33
C GLY A 93 -22.46 6.77 10.52
N VAL A 94 -21.27 7.37 10.31
CA VAL A 94 -20.52 8.10 11.34
C VAL A 94 -20.55 9.59 11.04
N SER A 95 -20.73 10.44 12.06
CA SER A 95 -20.64 11.90 11.87
C SER A 95 -19.19 12.35 11.82
N THR A 96 -18.92 13.44 11.10
CA THR A 96 -17.57 14.03 10.94
C THR A 96 -16.90 14.36 12.28
N SER A 97 -17.68 14.86 13.25
CA SER A 97 -17.22 15.15 14.62
C SER A 97 -16.74 13.92 15.41
N GLN A 98 -17.11 12.71 14.98
CA GLN A 98 -16.70 11.46 15.61
C GLN A 98 -15.46 10.86 14.95
N VAL A 99 -14.90 11.49 13.91
CA VAL A 99 -13.76 10.99 13.16
C VAL A 99 -12.55 11.90 13.39
N THR A 100 -11.54 11.36 14.08
CA THR A 100 -10.26 12.04 14.28
C THR A 100 -9.17 11.25 13.59
N VAL A 101 -8.44 11.91 12.68
CA VAL A 101 -7.29 11.35 11.97
C VAL A 101 -6.01 11.78 12.68
N TYR A 102 -5.06 10.85 12.82
CA TYR A 102 -3.74 11.08 13.38
C TYR A 102 -2.66 10.65 12.37
N ALA A 103 -1.71 11.54 12.09
CA ALA A 103 -0.67 11.37 11.07
C ALA A 103 0.73 11.71 11.60
N GLY A 104 1.76 11.18 10.93
CA GLY A 104 3.17 11.48 11.24
C GLY A 104 3.73 10.77 12.47
N SER A 105 3.23 9.58 12.78
CA SER A 105 3.64 8.79 13.94
C SER A 105 3.56 7.30 13.62
N ASN A 106 4.44 6.51 14.22
CA ASN A 106 4.37 5.04 14.21
C ASN A 106 3.62 4.47 15.43
N THR A 107 3.08 5.34 16.29
CA THR A 107 2.23 4.98 17.43
C THR A 107 0.79 5.40 17.15
N LYS A 108 -0.17 4.51 17.43
CA LYS A 108 -1.61 4.78 17.27
C LYS A 108 -2.03 6.03 18.06
N PHE A 109 -2.91 6.84 17.47
CA PHE A 109 -3.45 8.05 18.09
C PHE A 109 -2.40 9.08 18.56
N ALA A 110 -1.24 9.09 17.92
CA ALA A 110 -0.16 10.04 18.18
C ALA A 110 0.24 10.79 16.90
N GLY A 111 1.01 11.86 17.06
CA GLY A 111 1.38 12.76 15.96
C GLY A 111 0.40 13.93 15.82
N GLN A 112 0.28 14.47 14.61
CA GLN A 112 -0.67 15.55 14.34
C GLN A 112 -2.08 14.99 14.20
N SER A 113 -3.05 15.60 14.88
CA SER A 113 -4.46 15.20 14.81
C SER A 113 -5.34 16.25 14.13
N ARG A 114 -6.35 15.79 13.39
CA ARG A 114 -7.38 16.62 12.75
C ARG A 114 -8.73 15.91 12.81
N VAL A 115 -9.79 16.67 13.10
CA VAL A 115 -11.17 16.18 12.99
C VAL A 115 -11.63 16.30 11.55
N ALA A 116 -12.35 15.29 11.04
CA ALA A 116 -12.89 15.34 9.68
C ALA A 116 -13.92 16.49 9.57
N THR A 117 -13.93 17.19 8.44
CA THR A 117 -14.93 18.23 8.13
C THR A 117 -16.05 17.70 7.24
N SER A 118 -15.71 16.76 6.35
CA SER A 118 -16.64 16.09 5.44
C SER A 118 -16.25 14.63 5.28
N ILE A 119 -17.25 13.77 5.03
CA ILE A 119 -17.04 12.35 4.69
C ILE A 119 -17.75 12.11 3.35
N THR A 120 -17.03 11.54 2.39
CA THR A 120 -17.58 11.12 1.09
C THR A 120 -17.44 9.61 0.98
N VAL A 121 -18.55 8.90 0.94
CA VAL A 121 -18.59 7.44 0.79
C VAL A 121 -18.99 7.13 -0.65
N HIS A 122 -18.24 6.24 -1.30
CA HIS A 122 -18.58 5.79 -2.65
C HIS A 122 -19.96 5.09 -2.64
N PRO A 123 -20.82 5.32 -3.66
CA PRO A 123 -22.11 4.63 -3.76
C PRO A 123 -21.91 3.12 -3.93
N SER A 124 -22.84 2.32 -3.40
CA SER A 124 -22.84 0.86 -3.58
C SER A 124 -23.39 0.44 -4.93
#